data_AF-A0A3D3PBX5-F1
#
_entry.id   AF-A0A3D3PBX5-F1
#
_cell.length_a   1.000
_cell.length_b   1.000
_cell.length_c   1.000
_cell.angle_alpha   90.00
_cell.angle_beta   90.00
_cell.angle_gamma   90.00
#
_symmetry.space_group_name_H-M   'P 1'
#
loop_
_entity.id
_entity.type
_entity.pdbx_description
1 polymer ?
#
loop_
_entity_poly.entity_id
_entity_poly.type
_entity_poly.pdbx_seq_one_letter_code
_entity_poly.pdbx_strand_id
1 'polypeptide(L)'
;MQSFAQNPTAQKYASLISLEDARKHLTILASDEFEGRETGKPGATKAAEYIAAEFKRLGLTAPVNNSYFQNVPLIETSFVVNSFIVNQTPLTNWKDFYITGGPETGKTVAAKDIVFVGYGISSPSYDDLKNTDITGKV
;
A
#
# COMPACT_ATOMS: atom_id res chain seq x y z
N MET A 1 -24.57 18.50 27.73
CA MET A 1 -24.30 17.41 26.77
C MET A 1 -25.00 17.77 25.48
N GLN A 2 -24.28 18.30 24.48
CA GLN A 2 -24.89 18.56 23.16
C GLN A 2 -25.06 17.22 22.44
N SER A 3 -26.30 16.87 22.14
CA SER A 3 -26.64 15.72 21.30
C SER A 3 -26.34 16.08 19.85
N PHE A 4 -25.40 15.37 19.21
CA PHE A 4 -25.21 15.46 17.77
C PHE A 4 -26.31 14.63 17.10
N ALA A 5 -27.37 15.28 16.64
CA ALA A 5 -28.33 14.62 15.77
C ALA A 5 -27.60 14.14 14.51
N GLN A 6 -27.75 12.86 14.15
CA GLN A 6 -27.16 12.32 12.93
C GLN A 6 -27.71 13.08 11.71
N ASN A 7 -26.82 13.43 10.78
CA ASN A 7 -27.16 14.15 9.56
C ASN A 7 -28.20 13.34 8.75
N PRO A 8 -29.42 13.85 8.52
CA PRO A 8 -30.49 13.12 7.82
C PRO A 8 -30.11 12.69 6.40
N THR A 9 -29.29 13.50 5.72
CA THR A 9 -28.76 13.17 4.39
C THR A 9 -27.81 11.98 4.47
N ALA A 10 -26.93 11.94 5.47
CA ALA A 10 -26.03 10.81 5.68
C ALA A 10 -26.82 9.52 6.00
N GLN A 11 -27.85 9.60 6.84
CA GLN A 11 -28.71 8.45 7.15
C GLN A 11 -29.43 7.92 5.90
N LYS A 12 -29.99 8.82 5.09
CA LYS A 12 -30.66 8.46 3.83
C LYS A 12 -29.73 7.66 2.92
N TYR A 13 -28.52 8.12 2.66
CA TYR A 13 -27.60 7.42 1.76
C TYR A 13 -26.97 6.18 2.39
N ALA A 14 -26.71 6.18 3.71
CA ALA A 14 -26.23 5.00 4.41
C ALA A 14 -27.23 3.83 4.29
N SER A 15 -28.54 4.10 4.32
CA SER A 15 -29.56 3.06 4.13
C SER A 15 -29.59 2.45 2.73
N LEU A 16 -28.94 3.07 1.74
CA LEU A 16 -28.81 2.51 0.39
C LEU A 16 -27.64 1.52 0.26
N ILE A 17 -26.74 1.46 1.25
CA ILE A 17 -25.61 0.54 1.25
C ILE A 17 -26.09 -0.80 1.80
N SER A 18 -26.19 -1.80 0.92
CA SER A 18 -26.58 -3.15 1.30
C SER A 18 -25.37 -4.07 1.47
N LEU A 19 -25.49 -5.08 2.33
CA LEU A 19 -24.49 -6.15 2.47
C LEU A 19 -24.31 -6.92 1.16
N GLU A 20 -25.39 -7.09 0.40
CA GLU A 20 -25.39 -7.80 -0.87
C GLU A 20 -24.55 -7.07 -1.92
N ASP A 21 -24.79 -5.77 -2.11
CA ASP A 21 -24.04 -4.95 -3.05
C ASP A 21 -22.56 -4.85 -2.67
N ALA A 22 -22.28 -4.61 -1.38
CA ALA A 22 -20.92 -4.54 -0.88
C ALA A 22 -20.16 -5.86 -1.11
N ARG A 23 -20.81 -7.00 -0.83
CA ARG A 23 -20.22 -8.32 -1.07
C ARG A 23 -19.99 -8.57 -2.56
N LYS A 24 -20.96 -8.25 -3.42
CA LYS A 24 -20.83 -8.40 -4.88
C LYS A 24 -19.61 -7.66 -5.41
N HIS A 25 -19.48 -6.36 -5.10
CA HIS A 25 -18.35 -5.55 -5.57
C HIS A 25 -17.02 -6.04 -5.00
N LEU A 26 -16.99 -6.39 -3.71
CA LEU A 26 -15.79 -6.92 -3.06
C LEU A 26 -15.33 -8.21 -3.73
N THR A 27 -16.23 -9.17 -3.91
CA THR A 27 -15.90 -10.48 -4.49
C THR A 27 -15.36 -10.34 -5.91
N ILE A 28 -15.93 -9.47 -6.73
CA ILE A 28 -15.44 -9.23 -8.10
C ILE A 28 -14.05 -8.56 -8.07
N LEU A 29 -13.88 -7.49 -7.31
CA LEU A 29 -12.62 -6.73 -7.29
C LEU A 29 -11.46 -7.48 -6.63
N ALA A 30 -11.76 -8.48 -5.80
CA ALA A 30 -10.78 -9.33 -5.12
C ALA A 30 -10.68 -10.74 -5.73
N SER A 31 -11.31 -10.98 -6.88
CA SER A 31 -11.27 -12.29 -7.53
C SER A 31 -9.95 -12.54 -8.24
N ASP A 32 -9.65 -13.82 -8.46
CA ASP A 32 -8.44 -14.24 -9.19
C ASP A 32 -8.43 -13.69 -10.63
N GLU A 33 -9.60 -13.55 -11.26
CA GLU A 33 -9.73 -12.96 -12.60
C GLU A 33 -9.27 -11.49 -12.65
N PHE A 34 -9.31 -10.79 -11.51
CA PHE A 34 -8.83 -9.41 -11.40
C PHE A 34 -7.34 -9.33 -11.03
N GLU A 35 -6.68 -10.44 -10.69
CA GLU A 35 -5.21 -10.53 -10.51
C GLU A 35 -4.61 -9.54 -9.49
N GLY A 36 -5.44 -8.90 -8.65
CA GLY A 36 -5.03 -7.82 -7.76
C GLY A 36 -5.13 -6.43 -8.39
N ARG A 37 -4.69 -5.40 -7.66
CA ARG A 37 -4.84 -3.99 -8.07
C ARG A 37 -3.57 -3.17 -7.87
N GLU A 38 -2.43 -3.84 -8.03
CA GLU A 38 -1.13 -3.18 -8.02
C GLU A 38 -1.05 -2.16 -9.16
N THR A 39 -0.62 -0.95 -8.83
CA THR A 39 -0.55 0.16 -9.78
C THR A 39 0.31 -0.20 -10.99
N GLY A 40 -0.22 0.05 -12.19
CA GLY A 40 0.48 -0.27 -13.45
C GLY A 40 0.41 -1.74 -13.89
N LYS A 41 -0.22 -2.63 -13.11
CA LYS A 41 -0.42 -4.04 -13.50
C LYS A 41 -1.78 -4.26 -14.17
N PRO A 42 -1.97 -5.34 -14.96
CA PRO A 42 -3.22 -5.61 -15.69
C PRO A 42 -4.47 -5.59 -14.80
N GLY A 43 -4.36 -6.11 -13.58
CA GLY A 43 -5.47 -6.13 -12.62
C GLY A 43 -6.00 -4.76 -12.21
N ALA A 44 -5.13 -3.75 -12.10
CA ALA A 44 -5.56 -2.37 -11.84
C ALA A 44 -6.38 -1.79 -13.01
N THR A 45 -6.03 -2.14 -14.26
CA THR A 45 -6.81 -1.76 -15.45
C THR A 45 -8.20 -2.41 -15.43
N LYS A 46 -8.29 -3.71 -15.16
CA LYS A 46 -9.57 -4.43 -15.03
C LYS A 46 -10.47 -3.80 -13.96
N ALA A 47 -9.89 -3.46 -12.80
CA ALA A 47 -10.60 -2.78 -11.72
C ALA A 47 -11.12 -1.39 -12.13
N ALA A 48 -10.30 -0.60 -12.84
CA ALA A 48 -10.70 0.72 -13.33
C ALA A 48 -11.85 0.61 -14.35
N GLU A 49 -11.78 -0.37 -15.27
CA GLU A 49 -12.83 -0.63 -16.25
C GLU A 49 -14.14 -1.06 -15.59
N TYR A 50 -14.08 -1.93 -14.57
CA TYR A 50 -15.24 -2.35 -13.79
C TYR A 50 -15.94 -1.15 -13.13
N ILE A 51 -15.18 -0.28 -12.46
CA ILE A 51 -15.73 0.92 -11.81
C ILE A 51 -16.33 1.87 -12.86
N ALA A 52 -15.66 2.08 -13.99
CA ALA A 52 -16.18 2.90 -15.08
C ALA A 52 -17.49 2.33 -15.66
N ALA A 53 -17.62 1.01 -15.76
CA ALA A 53 -18.85 0.35 -16.19
C ALA A 53 -19.99 0.55 -15.18
N GLU A 54 -19.73 0.45 -13.87
CA GLU A 54 -20.73 0.76 -12.84
C GLU A 54 -21.17 2.22 -12.88
N PHE A 55 -20.25 3.17 -13.09
CA PHE A 55 -20.59 4.58 -13.27
C PHE A 55 -21.48 4.82 -14.49
N LYS A 56 -21.18 4.19 -15.63
CA LYS A 56 -22.03 4.23 -16.82
C LYS A 56 -23.42 3.65 -16.54
N ARG A 57 -23.49 2.50 -15.84
CA ARG A 57 -24.75 1.83 -15.49
C ARG A 57 -25.63 2.71 -14.60
N LEU A 58 -25.03 3.50 -13.71
CA LEU A 58 -25.72 4.46 -12.85
C LEU A 58 -26.11 5.77 -13.58
N GLY A 59 -25.72 5.93 -14.85
CA GLY A 59 -26.01 7.14 -15.64
C GLY A 59 -25.16 8.35 -15.25
N LEU A 60 -24.01 8.13 -14.59
CA LEU A 60 -23.09 9.21 -14.23
C LEU A 60 -22.41 9.76 -15.49
N THR A 61 -22.13 11.05 -15.51
CA THR A 61 -21.36 11.67 -16.58
C THR A 61 -19.87 11.40 -16.41
N ALA A 62 -19.18 11.16 -17.51
CA ALA A 62 -17.74 10.96 -17.55
C ALA A 62 -17.00 12.29 -17.26
N PRO A 63 -16.33 12.44 -16.10
CA PRO A 63 -15.89 13.75 -15.62
C PRO A 63 -14.58 14.24 -16.26
N VAL A 64 -13.83 13.38 -16.96
CA VAL A 64 -12.53 13.70 -17.54
C VAL A 64 -12.67 13.93 -19.03
N ASN A 65 -13.20 15.08 -19.44
CA ASN A 65 -13.42 15.42 -20.86
C ASN A 65 -14.18 14.31 -21.62
N ASN A 66 -15.32 13.86 -21.07
CA ASN A 66 -16.10 12.72 -21.58
C ASN A 66 -15.42 11.34 -21.43
N SER A 67 -14.33 11.24 -20.66
CA SER A 67 -13.71 9.97 -20.24
C SER A 67 -13.97 9.70 -18.75
N TYR A 68 -14.04 8.41 -18.39
CA TYR A 68 -14.07 7.94 -16.99
C TYR A 68 -12.67 7.71 -16.43
N PHE A 69 -11.63 7.87 -17.25
CA PHE A 69 -10.25 7.57 -16.91
C PHE A 69 -9.42 8.85 -16.86
N GLN A 70 -8.65 9.01 -15.78
CA GLN A 70 -7.63 10.05 -15.67
C GLN A 70 -6.25 9.41 -15.87
N ASN A 71 -5.53 9.90 -16.88
CA ASN A 71 -4.15 9.48 -17.11
C ASN A 71 -3.22 10.14 -16.09
N VAL A 72 -2.41 9.33 -15.42
CA VAL A 72 -1.40 9.77 -14.45
C VAL A 72 -0.05 9.20 -14.90
N PRO A 73 1.01 10.00 -15.06
CA PRO A 73 2.33 9.49 -15.38
C PRO A 73 2.88 8.67 -14.20
N LEU A 74 3.39 7.47 -14.49
CA LEU A 74 3.91 6.56 -13.48
C LEU A 74 5.38 6.24 -13.75
N ILE A 75 6.13 6.02 -12.68
CA ILE A 75 7.48 5.47 -12.70
C ILE A 75 7.40 4.11 -11.99
N GLU A 76 7.84 3.05 -12.66
CA GLU A 76 7.97 1.73 -12.04
C GLU A 76 9.36 1.59 -11.43
N THR A 77 9.41 1.18 -10.17
CA THR A 77 10.66 0.90 -9.45
C THR A 77 10.59 -0.48 -8.83
N SER A 78 11.66 -1.27 -9.00
CA SER A 78 11.79 -2.56 -8.34
C SER A 78 12.94 -2.54 -7.34
N PHE A 79 12.72 -3.17 -6.19
CA PHE A 79 13.74 -3.38 -5.17
C PHE A 79 14.25 -4.82 -5.27
N VAL A 80 15.56 -4.98 -5.41
CA VAL A 80 16.21 -6.29 -5.50
C VAL A 80 17.28 -6.38 -4.43
N VAL A 81 17.16 -7.37 -3.55
CA VAL A 81 18.23 -7.75 -2.62
C VAL A 81 19.09 -8.81 -3.31
N ASN A 82 20.29 -8.42 -3.74
CA ASN A 82 21.21 -9.34 -4.42
C ASN A 82 21.79 -10.38 -3.47
N SER A 83 22.18 -9.96 -2.26
CA SER A 83 22.68 -10.85 -1.22
C SER A 83 22.54 -10.20 0.16
N PHE A 84 22.32 -11.03 1.17
CA PHE A 84 22.42 -10.65 2.57
C PHE A 84 23.09 -11.80 3.31
N ILE A 85 24.26 -11.53 3.90
CA ILE A 85 25.12 -12.56 4.50
C ILE A 85 25.43 -12.15 5.92
N VAL A 86 25.11 -13.02 6.88
CA VAL A 86 25.44 -12.84 8.29
C VAL A 86 26.30 -14.01 8.73
N ASN A 87 27.50 -13.74 9.25
CA ASN A 87 28.44 -14.78 9.69
C ASN A 87 28.62 -15.90 8.65
N GLN A 88 28.85 -15.53 7.38
CA GLN A 88 29.01 -16.44 6.23
C GLN A 88 27.75 -17.25 5.85
N THR A 89 26.64 -17.06 6.55
CA THR A 89 25.36 -17.69 6.22
C THR A 89 24.57 -16.77 5.30
N PRO A 90 24.26 -17.18 4.05
CA PRO A 90 23.38 -16.43 3.19
C PRO A 90 21.94 -16.52 3.70
N LEU A 91 21.26 -15.39 3.75
CA LEU A 91 19.86 -15.29 4.12
C LEU A 91 19.03 -14.83 2.92
N THR A 92 17.76 -15.22 2.91
CA THR A 92 16.81 -14.95 1.83
C THR A 92 15.78 -13.91 2.29
N ASN A 93 15.67 -12.80 1.55
CA ASN A 93 14.61 -11.81 1.76
C ASN A 93 13.22 -12.46 1.59
N TRP A 94 12.24 -12.05 2.39
CA TRP A 94 10.89 -12.64 2.51
C TRP A 94 10.80 -14.04 3.11
N LYS A 95 11.92 -14.66 3.50
CA LYS A 95 11.94 -15.95 4.20
C LYS A 95 12.62 -15.85 5.55
N ASP A 96 13.87 -15.38 5.54
CA ASP A 96 14.72 -15.32 6.74
C ASP A 96 14.73 -13.91 7.35
N PHE A 97 14.50 -12.89 6.52
CA PHE A 97 14.38 -11.49 6.93
C PHE A 97 13.52 -10.70 5.93
N TYR A 98 13.18 -9.46 6.27
CA TYR A 98 12.51 -8.54 5.36
C TYR A 98 13.16 -7.16 5.38
N ILE A 99 13.58 -6.68 4.21
CA ILE A 99 14.06 -5.30 4.01
C ILE A 99 13.15 -4.62 2.99
N THR A 100 12.76 -3.38 3.29
CA THR A 100 12.18 -2.44 2.33
C THR A 100 13.27 -1.46 1.91
N GLY A 101 13.49 -1.31 0.61
CA GLY A 101 14.46 -0.35 0.09
C GLY A 101 13.90 1.06 -0.03
N GLY A 102 14.79 2.05 -0.02
CA GLY A 102 14.51 3.41 -0.47
C GLY A 102 14.83 3.60 -1.95
N PRO A 103 14.67 4.82 -2.51
CA PRO A 103 14.92 5.11 -3.93
C PRO A 103 16.42 5.04 -4.33
N GLU A 104 17.31 4.74 -3.39
CA GLU A 104 18.75 4.67 -3.64
C GLU A 104 19.13 3.33 -4.29
N THR A 105 19.85 3.39 -5.40
CA THR A 105 20.27 2.21 -6.17
C THR A 105 21.74 1.86 -5.91
N GLY A 106 22.08 0.57 -5.99
CA GLY A 106 23.48 0.11 -6.04
C GLY A 106 24.28 0.24 -4.73
N LYS A 107 23.63 0.40 -3.57
CA LYS A 107 24.34 0.44 -2.30
C LYS A 107 24.70 -0.95 -1.80
N THR A 108 25.99 -1.14 -1.53
CA THR A 108 26.51 -2.26 -0.74
C THR A 108 26.77 -1.76 0.68
N VAL A 109 26.16 -2.41 1.66
CA VAL A 109 26.41 -2.14 3.08
C VAL A 109 27.23 -3.29 3.64
N ALA A 110 28.36 -2.96 4.26
CA ALA A 110 29.19 -3.90 4.99
C ALA A 110 29.38 -3.36 6.41
N ALA A 111 28.98 -4.15 7.40
CA ALA A 111 29.15 -3.85 8.81
C ALA A 111 29.69 -5.07 9.54
N LYS A 112 30.36 -4.82 10.67
CA LYS A 112 30.90 -5.88 11.54
C LYS A 112 29.90 -6.28 12.62
N ASP A 113 29.06 -5.33 13.03
CA ASP A 113 28.14 -5.48 14.15
C ASP A 113 26.70 -5.24 13.67
N ILE A 114 25.79 -6.05 14.22
CA ILE A 114 24.35 -5.90 14.05
C ILE A 114 23.76 -5.49 15.39
N VAL A 115 22.92 -4.45 15.41
CA VAL A 115 22.30 -3.95 16.64
C VAL A 115 20.78 -3.93 16.52
N PHE A 116 20.11 -4.53 17.51
CA PHE A 116 18.66 -4.44 17.62
C PHE A 116 18.26 -3.10 18.26
N VAL A 117 17.50 -2.28 17.53
CA VAL A 117 17.04 -0.94 17.96
C VAL A 117 15.52 -0.83 18.07
N GLY A 118 14.82 -1.94 18.35
CA GLY A 118 13.36 -1.90 18.52
C GLY A 118 12.63 -1.44 17.26
N TYR A 119 11.81 -0.39 17.36
CA TYR A 119 11.05 0.17 16.25
C TYR A 119 11.83 1.23 15.45
N GLY A 120 13.05 1.57 15.88
CA GLY A 120 13.84 2.63 15.28
C GLY A 120 13.22 4.03 15.46
N ILE A 121 12.38 4.22 16.48
CA ILE A 121 11.71 5.49 16.73
C ILE A 121 12.68 6.44 17.43
N SER A 122 12.78 7.66 16.93
CA SER A 122 13.48 8.76 17.62
C SER A 122 12.56 9.97 17.75
N SER A 123 12.13 10.27 18.97
CA SER A 123 11.23 11.37 19.29
C SER A 123 11.51 11.93 20.71
N PRO A 124 11.05 13.14 21.06
CA PRO A 124 11.26 13.71 22.39
C PRO A 124 10.66 12.87 23.54
N SER A 125 9.54 12.18 23.29
CA SER A 125 8.84 11.37 24.29
C SER A 125 9.29 9.92 24.35
N TYR A 126 9.97 9.42 23.32
CA TYR A 126 10.42 8.03 23.18
C TYR A 126 11.52 7.93 22.15
N ASP A 127 12.64 7.29 22.49
CA ASP A 127 13.80 7.18 21.62
C ASP A 127 14.49 5.82 21.80
N ASP A 128 14.29 4.92 20.84
CA ASP A 128 14.91 3.58 20.80
C ASP A 128 16.44 3.66 20.59
N LEU A 129 16.90 4.76 19.99
CA LEU A 129 18.30 4.98 19.66
C LEU A 129 19.08 5.56 20.86
N LYS A 130 18.37 5.98 21.91
CA LYS A 130 18.98 6.57 23.10
C LYS A 130 19.86 5.56 23.81
N ASN A 131 21.11 5.97 24.08
CA ASN A 131 22.16 5.14 24.69
C ASN A 131 22.64 3.95 23.84
N THR A 132 22.30 3.91 22.56
CA THR A 132 22.76 2.86 21.63
C THR A 132 23.72 3.47 20.60
N ASP A 133 24.98 3.02 20.58
CA ASP A 133 25.93 3.46 19.55
C ASP A 133 25.67 2.72 18.23
N ILE A 134 25.04 3.40 17.28
CA ILE A 134 24.71 2.89 15.94
C ILE A 134 25.79 3.20 14.89
N THR A 135 26.87 3.88 15.26
CA THR A 135 27.88 4.34 14.30
C THR A 135 28.56 3.15 13.62
N GLY A 136 28.43 3.07 12.29
CA GLY A 136 29.04 2.03 11.46
C GLY A 136 28.44 0.62 11.62
N LYS A 137 27.26 0.51 12.25
CA LYS A 137 26.55 -0.75 12.49
C LYS A 137 25.32 -0.86 11.61
N VAL A 138 24.77 -2.07 11.49
CA VAL A 138 23.51 -2.36 10.78
C VAL A 138 22.43 -2.74 11.77
#